data_AF-A0A944WXM1-F1
#
_entry.id   AF-A0A944WXM1-F1
#
_cell.length_a   1.000
_cell.length_b   1.000
_cell.length_c   1.000
_cell.angle_alpha   90.00
_cell.angle_beta   90.00
_cell.angle_gamma   90.00
#
_symmetry.space_group_name_H-M   'P 1'
#
loop_
_entity.id
_entity.type
_entity.pdbx_description
1 polymer ?
#
loop_
_entity_poly.entity_id
_entity_poly.type
_entity_poly.pdbx_seq_one_letter_code
_entity_poly.pdbx_strand_id
1 'polypeptide(L)'
;MFNPVADFIAMRKDIQAQSKLIGVWGFMLNVPTLLGGLYFADHLEGVAVITSILVSLLIATQIHKRTPLSRLMGLCHVVFIPTIILFAMQTGQTPLTMPFGIWSTYSLVLMSICVLIDAFDLYRYFVQGNRTYNT
;
A
#
# COMPACT_ATOMS: atom_id res chain seq x y z
N MET A 1 3.77 5.24 24.68
CA MET A 1 2.33 5.48 24.39
C MET A 1 2.11 5.32 22.88
N PHE A 2 1.02 4.68 22.45
CA PHE A 2 0.67 4.57 21.03
C PHE A 2 0.05 5.89 20.56
N ASN A 3 0.65 6.52 19.54
CA ASN A 3 0.12 7.73 18.92
C ASN A 3 0.21 7.55 17.40
N PRO A 4 -0.87 7.13 16.73
CA PRO A 4 -0.81 6.71 15.33
C PRO A 4 -0.39 7.84 14.38
N VAL A 5 -0.76 9.09 14.70
CA VAL A 5 -0.41 10.25 13.88
C VAL A 5 1.08 10.57 14.01
N ALA A 6 1.60 10.63 15.24
CA ALA A 6 3.01 10.89 15.46
C ALA A 6 3.90 9.75 14.91
N ASP A 7 3.49 8.50 15.14
CA ASP A 7 4.18 7.30 14.63
C ASP A 7 4.20 7.29 13.08
N PHE A 8 3.10 7.71 12.43
CA PHE A 8 3.04 7.87 10.97
C PHE A 8 3.96 8.97 10.44
N ILE A 9 3.95 10.15 11.08
CA ILE A 9 4.80 11.28 10.65
C ILE A 9 6.27 10.90 10.75
N ALA A 10 6.68 10.22 11.83
CA ALA A 10 8.04 9.72 11.99
C ALA A 10 8.42 8.74 10.88
N MET A 11 7.60 7.72 10.64
CA MET A 11 7.81 6.75 9.57
C MET A 11 7.94 7.41 8.20
N ARG A 12 7.04 8.35 7.88
CA ARG A 12 7.07 9.05 6.59
C ARG A 12 8.34 9.86 6.41
N LYS A 13 8.79 10.57 7.46
CA LYS A 13 10.02 11.37 7.43
C LYS A 13 11.23 10.49 7.13
N ASP A 14 11.32 9.34 7.79
CA ASP A 14 12.45 8.42 7.62
C ASP A 14 12.46 7.79 6.23
N ILE A 15 11.31 7.38 5.69
CA ILE A 15 11.21 6.85 4.32
C ILE A 15 11.61 7.92 3.29
N GLN A 16 11.12 9.16 3.44
CA GLN A 16 11.45 10.25 2.52
C GLN A 16 12.92 10.65 2.55
N ALA A 17 13.59 10.49 3.70
CA ALA A 17 15.02 10.73 3.83
C ALA A 17 15.85 9.71 3.02
N GLN A 18 15.34 8.49 2.78
CA GLN A 18 16.05 7.45 2.03
C GLN A 18 15.99 7.64 0.51
N SER A 19 14.82 8.03 -0.03
CA SER A 19 14.68 8.20 -1.48
C SER A 19 13.50 9.08 -1.88
N LYS A 20 13.78 10.09 -2.72
CA LYS A 20 12.75 10.92 -3.35
C LYS A 20 11.83 10.12 -4.28
N LEU A 21 12.36 9.08 -4.93
CA LEU A 21 11.58 8.21 -5.82
C LEU A 21 10.51 7.45 -5.03
N ILE A 22 10.84 6.95 -3.83
CA ILE A 22 9.87 6.29 -2.94
C ILE A 22 8.79 7.28 -2.50
N GLY A 23 9.16 8.56 -2.28
CA GLY A 23 8.20 9.61 -1.99
C GLY A 23 7.18 9.84 -3.12
N VAL A 24 7.65 9.91 -4.37
CA VAL A 24 6.78 10.06 -5.55
C VAL A 24 5.93 8.81 -5.75
N TRP A 25 6.52 7.63 -5.68
CA TRP A 25 5.81 6.35 -5.79
C TRP A 25 4.71 6.22 -4.74
N GLY A 26 5.04 6.50 -3.47
CA GLY A 26 4.09 6.47 -2.36
C GLY A 26 2.95 7.48 -2.53
N PHE A 27 3.21 8.65 -3.12
CA PHE A 27 2.16 9.60 -3.47
C PHE A 27 1.23 9.07 -4.57
N MET A 28 1.81 8.58 -5.67
CA MET A 28 1.05 8.02 -6.81
C MET A 28 0.20 6.82 -6.40
N LEU A 29 0.69 5.98 -5.48
CA LEU A 29 -0.07 4.87 -4.93
C LEU A 29 -1.18 5.36 -4.00
N ASN A 30 -0.86 6.12 -2.94
CA ASN A 30 -1.82 6.34 -1.87
C ASN A 30 -2.88 7.39 -2.20
N VAL A 31 -2.51 8.51 -2.82
CA VAL A 31 -3.43 9.65 -2.96
C VAL A 31 -4.55 9.35 -3.96
N PRO A 32 -4.28 8.96 -5.21
CA PRO A 32 -5.35 8.64 -6.17
C PRO A 32 -6.19 7.44 -5.73
N THR A 33 -5.57 6.42 -5.13
CA THR A 33 -6.27 5.21 -4.67
C THR A 33 -7.21 5.54 -3.51
N LEU A 34 -6.77 6.35 -2.53
CA LEU A 34 -7.63 6.81 -1.44
C LEU A 34 -8.74 7.74 -1.94
N LEU A 35 -8.42 8.70 -2.80
CA LEU A 35 -9.41 9.66 -3.33
C LEU A 35 -10.50 8.94 -4.11
N GLY A 36 -10.14 8.00 -4.98
CA GLY A 36 -11.15 7.22 -5.69
C GLY A 36 -11.90 6.27 -4.76
N GLY A 37 -11.26 5.70 -3.74
CA GLY A 37 -11.95 4.90 -2.72
C GLY A 37 -13.03 5.70 -1.98
N LEU A 38 -12.73 6.96 -1.63
CA LEU A 38 -13.68 7.89 -1.02
C LEU A 38 -14.77 8.33 -1.99
N TYR A 39 -14.42 8.56 -3.26
CA TYR A 39 -15.39 8.95 -4.29
C TYR A 39 -16.37 7.83 -4.62
N PHE A 40 -15.91 6.57 -4.62
CA PHE A 40 -16.71 5.37 -4.86
C PHE A 40 -17.03 4.61 -3.56
N ALA A 41 -17.20 5.33 -2.44
CA ALA A 41 -17.48 4.72 -1.13
C ALA A 41 -18.86 4.03 -1.05
N ASP A 42 -19.73 4.26 -2.03
CA ASP A 42 -20.98 3.54 -2.27
C ASP A 42 -20.77 2.15 -2.92
N HIS A 43 -19.57 1.89 -3.44
CA HIS A 43 -19.16 0.59 -3.99
C HIS A 43 -18.39 -0.21 -2.94
N LEU A 44 -18.54 -1.54 -2.98
CA LEU A 44 -17.79 -2.44 -2.08
C LEU A 44 -16.28 -2.26 -2.26
N GLU A 45 -15.82 -2.02 -3.49
CA GLU A 45 -14.43 -1.79 -3.83
C GLU A 45 -13.86 -0.54 -3.17
N GLY A 46 -14.63 0.56 -3.14
CA GLY A 46 -14.22 1.80 -2.50
C GLY A 46 -14.03 1.63 -1.00
N VAL A 47 -15.00 0.98 -0.34
CA VAL A 47 -14.91 0.65 1.08
C VAL A 47 -13.74 -0.28 1.38
N ALA A 48 -13.51 -1.30 0.54
CA ALA A 48 -12.39 -2.22 0.68
C ALA A 48 -11.05 -1.50 0.58
N VAL A 49 -10.87 -0.60 -0.40
CA VAL A 49 -9.67 0.21 -0.56
C VAL A 49 -9.41 1.09 0.66
N ILE A 50 -10.41 1.85 1.12
CA ILE A 50 -10.26 2.73 2.29
C ILE A 50 -9.83 1.91 3.51
N THR A 51 -10.51 0.79 3.74
CA THR A 51 -10.22 -0.10 4.88
C THR A 51 -8.83 -0.66 4.80
N SER A 52 -8.41 -1.19 3.64
CA SER A 52 -7.06 -1.71 3.43
C SER A 52 -5.99 -0.65 3.64
N ILE A 53 -6.18 0.59 3.18
CA ILE A 53 -5.24 1.70 3.42
C ILE A 53 -5.09 1.97 4.91
N LEU A 54 -6.19 2.11 5.64
CA LEU A 54 -6.16 2.42 7.08
C LEU A 54 -5.47 1.30 7.88
N VAL A 55 -5.82 0.03 7.60
CA VAL A 55 -5.20 -1.12 8.26
C VAL A 55 -3.71 -1.23 7.88
N SER A 56 -3.38 -1.04 6.61
CA SER A 56 -1.99 -1.06 6.12
C SER A 56 -1.13 -0.01 6.82
N LEU A 57 -1.61 1.23 6.93
CA LEU A 57 -0.91 2.30 7.64
C LEU A 57 -0.67 1.97 9.11
N LEU A 58 -1.66 1.38 9.78
CA LEU A 58 -1.50 0.93 11.17
C LEU A 58 -0.42 -0.16 11.28
N ILE A 59 -0.45 -1.17 10.40
CA ILE A 59 0.58 -2.23 10.37
C ILE A 59 1.97 -1.64 10.09
N ALA A 60 2.11 -0.83 9.05
CA ALA A 60 3.37 -0.23 8.63
C ALA A 60 3.99 0.61 9.74
N THR A 61 3.20 1.47 10.40
CA THR A 61 3.67 2.30 11.51
C THR A 61 4.09 1.46 12.71
N GLN A 62 3.37 0.39 13.02
CA GLN A 62 3.72 -0.50 14.12
C GLN A 62 4.98 -1.33 13.86
N ILE A 63 5.19 -1.75 12.62
CA ILE A 63 6.43 -2.41 12.20
C ILE A 63 7.58 -1.41 12.30
N HIS A 64 7.46 -0.25 11.66
CA HIS A 64 8.52 0.77 11.63
C HIS A 64 8.94 1.21 13.05
N LYS A 65 7.98 1.39 13.96
CA LYS A 65 8.27 1.75 15.35
C LYS A 65 9.16 0.74 16.09
N ARG A 66 9.06 -0.55 15.74
CA ARG A 66 9.81 -1.64 16.39
C ARG A 66 11.10 -1.98 15.64
N THR A 67 11.04 -1.95 14.31
CA THR A 67 12.15 -2.26 13.42
C THR A 67 12.20 -1.23 12.28
N PRO A 68 12.79 -0.04 12.53
CA PRO A 68 12.81 1.04 11.56
C PRO A 68 13.44 0.61 10.23
N LEU A 69 12.79 0.98 9.13
CA LEU A 69 13.24 0.67 7.75
C LEU A 69 13.54 -0.82 7.53
N SER A 70 12.81 -1.69 8.22
CA SER A 70 12.88 -3.13 7.98
C SER A 70 12.15 -3.50 6.69
N ARG A 71 12.68 -4.49 5.97
CA ARG A 71 12.00 -5.08 4.81
C ARG A 71 10.67 -5.75 5.16
N LEU A 72 10.44 -6.05 6.44
CA LEU A 72 9.13 -6.49 6.93
C LEU A 72 8.03 -5.45 6.72
N MET A 73 8.35 -4.17 6.53
CA MET A 73 7.37 -3.15 6.27
C MET A 73 6.48 -3.48 5.06
N GLY A 74 6.99 -4.24 4.07
CA GLY A 74 6.19 -4.71 2.94
C GLY A 74 5.00 -5.62 3.31
N LEU A 75 5.01 -6.26 4.49
CA LEU A 75 3.84 -7.02 4.97
C LEU A 75 2.58 -6.18 5.12
N CYS A 76 2.72 -4.85 5.24
CA CYS A 76 1.57 -3.98 5.36
C CYS A 76 0.66 -4.04 4.13
N HIS A 77 1.15 -4.47 2.96
CA HIS A 77 0.32 -4.54 1.76
C HIS A 77 -0.40 -5.88 1.58
N VAL A 78 -0.14 -6.90 2.40
CA VAL A 78 -0.89 -8.18 2.38
C VAL A 78 -2.39 -7.95 2.56
N VAL A 79 -2.76 -6.90 3.30
CA VAL A 79 -4.17 -6.50 3.51
C VAL A 79 -4.88 -6.02 2.24
N PHE A 80 -4.14 -5.75 1.16
CA PHE A 80 -4.71 -5.42 -0.14
C PHE A 80 -5.01 -6.65 -1.00
N ILE A 81 -4.54 -7.85 -0.64
CA ILE A 81 -4.79 -9.06 -1.44
C ILE A 81 -6.29 -9.29 -1.68
N PRO A 82 -7.19 -9.22 -0.67
CA PRO A 82 -8.63 -9.34 -0.90
C PRO A 82 -9.17 -8.28 -1.87
N THR A 83 -8.72 -7.04 -1.72
CA THR A 83 -9.11 -5.90 -2.56
C THR A 83 -8.62 -6.06 -4.01
N ILE A 84 -7.41 -6.61 -4.20
CA ILE A 84 -6.85 -6.95 -5.51
C ILE A 84 -7.70 -8.03 -6.18
N ILE A 85 -8.08 -9.08 -5.45
CA ILE A 85 -8.96 -10.14 -5.98
C ILE A 85 -10.31 -9.55 -6.39
N LEU A 86 -10.90 -8.69 -5.56
CA LEU A 86 -12.16 -8.02 -5.86
C LEU A 86 -12.08 -7.20 -7.16
N PHE A 87 -11.04 -6.39 -7.33
CA PHE A 87 -10.83 -5.65 -8.57
C PHE A 87 -10.56 -6.55 -9.77
N ALA A 88 -9.78 -7.61 -9.60
CA ALA A 88 -9.51 -8.57 -10.68
C ALA A 88 -10.80 -9.22 -11.20
N MET A 89 -11.74 -9.54 -10.30
CA MET A 89 -13.05 -10.10 -10.69
C MET A 89 -13.92 -9.11 -11.49
N GLN A 90 -13.74 -7.80 -11.27
CA GLN A 90 -14.44 -6.75 -12.02
C GLN A 90 -13.70 -6.32 -13.30
N THR A 91 -12.44 -6.71 -13.43
CA THR A 91 -11.61 -6.34 -14.58
C THR A 91 -12.14 -7.03 -15.83
N GLY A 92 -12.43 -6.25 -16.88
CA GLY A 92 -13.08 -6.73 -18.09
C GLY A 92 -14.61 -6.67 -18.07
N GLN A 93 -15.24 -6.46 -16.91
CA GLN A 93 -16.68 -6.19 -16.80
C GLN A 93 -16.99 -4.69 -16.87
N THR A 94 -16.10 -3.86 -16.34
CA THR A 94 -16.25 -2.40 -16.36
C THR A 94 -15.51 -1.78 -17.54
N PRO A 95 -16.18 -0.98 -18.39
CA PRO A 95 -15.50 -0.26 -19.47
C PRO A 95 -14.46 0.74 -18.95
N LEU A 96 -13.29 0.79 -19.59
CA LEU A 96 -12.23 1.77 -19.30
C LEU A 96 -12.59 3.21 -19.71
N THR A 97 -13.76 3.43 -20.29
CA THR A 97 -14.31 4.76 -20.57
C THR A 97 -15.02 5.36 -19.36
N MET A 98 -15.34 4.54 -18.34
CA MET A 98 -16.03 4.98 -17.13
C MET A 98 -15.02 5.39 -16.04
N PRO A 99 -15.29 6.45 -15.24
CA PRO A 99 -14.40 6.86 -14.15
C PRO A 99 -14.05 5.73 -13.18
N PHE A 100 -15.03 4.89 -12.83
CA PHE A 100 -14.82 3.72 -11.97
C PHE A 100 -13.86 2.71 -12.60
N GLY A 101 -14.02 2.41 -13.89
CA GLY A 101 -13.16 1.48 -14.62
C GLY A 101 -11.70 1.94 -14.73
N ILE A 102 -11.48 3.24 -14.93
CA ILE A 102 -10.15 3.84 -14.95
C ILE A 102 -9.51 3.73 -13.56
N TRP A 103 -10.22 4.15 -12.52
CA TRP A 103 -9.71 4.13 -11.15
C TRP A 103 -9.45 2.71 -10.62
N SER A 104 -10.36 1.76 -10.85
CA SER A 104 -10.22 0.38 -10.40
C SER A 104 -9.04 -0.30 -11.08
N THR A 105 -8.87 -0.10 -12.39
CA THR A 105 -7.72 -0.63 -13.14
C THR A 105 -6.41 -0.01 -12.68
N TYR A 106 -6.37 1.32 -12.50
CA TYR A 106 -5.21 2.02 -11.97
C TYR A 106 -4.80 1.48 -10.59
N SER A 107 -5.77 1.36 -9.68
CA SER A 107 -5.55 0.90 -8.31
C SER A 107 -5.10 -0.57 -8.29
N LEU A 108 -5.73 -1.43 -9.10
CA LEU A 108 -5.35 -2.83 -9.25
C LEU A 108 -3.89 -2.97 -9.70
N VAL A 109 -3.48 -2.23 -10.73
CA VAL A 109 -2.11 -2.30 -11.27
C VAL A 109 -1.10 -1.87 -10.22
N LEU A 110 -1.29 -0.71 -9.58
CA LEU A 110 -0.32 -0.22 -8.60
C LEU A 110 -0.25 -1.09 -7.35
N MET A 111 -1.39 -1.54 -6.81
CA MET A 111 -1.40 -2.43 -5.64
C MET A 111 -0.75 -3.77 -5.97
N SER A 112 -0.97 -4.31 -7.17
CA SER A 112 -0.32 -5.56 -7.62
C SER A 112 1.19 -5.40 -7.69
N ILE A 113 1.70 -4.29 -8.25
CA ILE A 113 3.13 -4.00 -8.27
C ILE A 113 3.70 -3.92 -6.84
N CYS A 114 2.99 -3.29 -5.90
CA CYS A 114 3.43 -3.21 -4.52
C CYS A 114 3.55 -4.60 -3.89
N VAL A 115 2.51 -5.42 -4.00
CA VAL A 115 2.53 -6.80 -3.45
C VAL A 115 3.67 -7.63 -4.03
N LEU A 116 4.01 -7.46 -5.31
CA LEU A 116 5.17 -8.14 -5.91
C LEU A 116 6.50 -7.66 -5.32
N ILE A 117 6.66 -6.35 -5.12
CA ILE A 117 7.84 -5.77 -4.46
C ILE A 117 7.95 -6.31 -3.02
N ASP A 118 6.84 -6.38 -2.30
CA ASP A 118 6.82 -6.87 -0.92
C ASP A 118 7.15 -8.36 -0.83
N ALA A 119 6.65 -9.17 -1.77
CA ALA A 119 6.99 -10.59 -1.84
C ALA A 119 8.51 -10.77 -2.00
N PHE A 120 9.15 -9.92 -2.81
CA PHE A 120 10.59 -9.94 -3.00
C PHE A 120 11.36 -9.43 -1.77
N ASP A 121 10.85 -8.41 -1.08
CA ASP A 121 11.43 -7.93 0.18
C ASP A 121 11.30 -8.97 1.31
N LEU A 122 10.20 -9.70 1.37
CA LEU A 122 10.03 -10.81 2.30
C LEU A 122 10.95 -11.98 1.99
N TYR A 123 11.12 -12.30 0.70
CA TYR A 123 12.11 -13.27 0.28
C TYR A 123 13.52 -12.89 0.75
N ARG A 124 13.94 -11.63 0.52
CA ARG A 124 15.23 -11.14 1.04
C ARG A 124 15.33 -11.19 2.56
N TYR A 125 14.25 -10.85 3.26
CA TYR A 125 14.20 -10.86 4.70
C TYR A 125 14.37 -12.27 5.28
N PHE A 126 13.57 -13.23 4.81
CA PHE A 126 13.52 -14.58 5.38
C PHE A 126 14.57 -15.53 4.81
N VAL A 127 14.89 -15.42 3.52
CA VAL A 127 15.79 -16.36 2.83
C VAL A 127 17.23 -15.85 2.82
N GLN A 128 17.44 -14.57 2.53
CA GLN A 128 18.79 -14.00 2.42
C GLN A 128 19.29 -13.38 3.73
N GLY A 129 18.42 -13.23 4.74
CA GLY A 129 18.75 -12.55 5.99
C GLY A 129 19.01 -11.05 5.83
N ASN A 130 18.70 -10.45 4.68
CA ASN A 130 18.79 -9.00 4.48
C ASN A 130 17.55 -8.35 5.09
N ARG A 131 17.69 -7.83 6.32
CA ARG A 131 16.54 -7.44 7.16
C ARG A 131 16.10 -5.98 7.00
N THR A 132 16.96 -5.12 6.47
CA THR A 132 16.74 -3.66 6.40
C THR A 132 17.02 -3.12 5.01
N TYR A 133 16.52 -1.92 4.71
CA TYR A 133 16.78 -1.26 3.43
C TYR A 133 18.16 -0.58 3.34
N ASN A 134 18.90 -0.49 4.45
CA ASN A 134 20.13 0.28 4.57
C ASN A 134 21.43 -0.53 4.34
N THR A 135 21.32 -1.80 3.94
CA THR A 135 22.46 -2.72 3.73
C THR A 135 22.25 -3.59 2.51
#